data_AF-A0A0G0KEV4-F1
#
_entry.id   AF-A0A0G0KEV4-F1
#
_cell.length_a   1.000
_cell.length_b   1.000
_cell.length_c   1.000
_cell.angle_alpha   90.00
_cell.angle_beta   90.00
_cell.angle_gamma   90.00
#
_symmetry.space_group_name_H-M   'P 1'
#
loop_
_entity.id
_entity.type
_entity.pdbx_description
1 polymer ?
#
loop_
_entity_poly.entity_id
_entity_poly.type
_entity_poly.pdbx_seq_one_letter_code
_entity_poly.pdbx_strand_id
1 'polypeptide(L)'
;MITLVLLLGCFGNLVAQEDTYVVQKGDNLWNLAGAHLDDAKLWEQIYKDNPFLQEPGRRFQKEGIVYVMVRPGEKLYGLEKIGITATMTPIEQLRLPQPEAKIYHVATTPAWVWWPLALAIALIIAAWLIYRMLTRDPVNSRPAMVPGGVTEATATTAIQRVAARTAGYTQEQSLGQNVYQQFTIIRRTAGRIWGNMTVRYADGRSVPRRLNSDRAYQAEVRFSDGHTETLYMLQGCGNDLRYGGISRYLPGPEFRFEADPAPVAVPAQPVPEPAPAPVAPVPAPVAEAPAPVSGEFVRTKDTPTTLQPDGVITFEFKRSNNGQPNMVRLQGIEAEEFTFSVGPDGTTLRYREVEEEQSVGASK
;
A
#
# COMPACT_ATOMS: atom_id res chain seq x y z
N MET A 1 -1.16 -79.05 -39.10
CA MET A 1 -1.74 -80.37 -38.81
C MET A 1 -0.98 -80.94 -37.63
N ILE A 2 -1.54 -81.42 -36.51
CA ILE A 2 -2.90 -81.76 -36.10
C ILE A 2 -2.89 -81.67 -34.56
N THR A 3 -3.97 -81.13 -34.01
CA THR A 3 -4.34 -81.20 -32.59
C THR A 3 -4.67 -82.65 -32.22
N LEU A 4 -4.19 -83.17 -31.08
CA LEU A 4 -4.91 -84.22 -30.36
C LEU A 4 -4.67 -84.13 -28.86
N VAL A 5 -5.77 -84.29 -28.15
CA VAL A 5 -6.04 -84.02 -26.74
C VAL A 5 -6.42 -85.35 -26.07
N LEU A 6 -6.20 -85.45 -24.75
CA LEU A 6 -6.77 -86.41 -23.76
C LEU A 6 -6.19 -87.85 -23.83
N LEU A 7 -5.89 -88.60 -22.75
CA LEU A 7 -6.49 -88.71 -21.41
C LEU A 7 -5.58 -89.51 -20.44
N LEU A 8 -5.70 -89.16 -19.14
CA LEU A 8 -5.67 -89.98 -17.92
C LEU A 8 -4.46 -90.86 -17.56
N GLY A 9 -3.98 -90.70 -16.32
CA GLY A 9 -3.15 -91.69 -15.64
C GLY A 9 -2.67 -91.24 -14.26
N CYS A 10 -3.50 -91.44 -13.24
CA CYS A 10 -3.26 -91.16 -11.83
C CYS A 10 -1.98 -91.81 -11.27
N PHE A 11 -1.14 -91.03 -10.59
CA PHE A 11 -0.44 -91.46 -9.38
C PHE A 11 -0.36 -90.27 -8.43
N GLY A 12 -1.33 -90.18 -7.52
CA GLY A 12 -1.20 -89.33 -6.34
C GLY A 12 -0.14 -89.93 -5.45
N ASN A 13 1.01 -89.26 -5.34
CA ASN A 13 1.93 -89.52 -4.24
C ASN A 13 1.26 -89.00 -2.97
N LEU A 14 0.91 -89.92 -2.08
CA LEU A 14 0.50 -89.66 -0.71
C LEU A 14 1.72 -89.10 0.02
N VAL A 15 1.87 -87.78 0.05
CA VAL A 15 2.86 -87.13 0.92
C VAL A 15 2.22 -87.02 2.29
N ALA A 16 2.73 -87.80 3.24
CA ALA A 16 2.48 -87.57 4.66
C ALA A 16 2.95 -86.15 4.97
N GLN A 17 2.01 -85.27 5.30
CA GLN A 17 2.30 -83.89 5.66
C GLN A 17 2.96 -83.91 7.04
N GLU A 18 4.22 -83.46 7.13
CA GLU A 18 4.92 -83.36 8.42
C GLU A 18 4.33 -82.20 9.22
N ASP A 19 3.59 -82.52 10.28
CA ASP A 19 2.94 -81.58 11.21
C ASP A 19 3.99 -80.75 11.98
N THR A 20 4.44 -79.68 11.33
CA THR A 20 5.55 -78.85 11.81
C THR A 20 5.13 -77.39 11.90
N TYR A 21 5.25 -76.80 13.08
CA TYR A 21 5.04 -75.37 13.31
C TYR A 21 6.35 -74.60 13.24
N VAL A 22 6.37 -73.44 12.61
CA VAL A 22 7.55 -72.55 12.58
C VAL A 22 7.38 -71.43 13.60
N VAL A 23 8.26 -71.41 14.60
CA VAL A 23 8.25 -70.43 15.70
C VAL A 23 8.35 -69.01 15.15
N GLN A 24 7.45 -68.14 15.59
CA GLN A 24 7.44 -66.72 15.28
C GLN A 24 8.04 -65.90 16.44
N LYS A 25 8.38 -64.64 16.15
CA LYS A 25 8.89 -63.73 17.17
C LYS A 25 7.80 -63.42 18.20
N GLY A 26 8.05 -63.79 19.46
CA GLY A 26 7.12 -63.57 20.57
C GLY A 26 6.44 -64.85 21.07
N ASP A 27 6.62 -65.95 20.36
CA ASP A 27 6.11 -67.25 20.79
C ASP A 27 6.87 -67.78 21.99
N ASN A 28 6.15 -68.53 22.83
CA ASN A 28 6.71 -69.35 23.87
C ASN A 28 5.90 -70.65 23.96
N LEU A 29 6.48 -71.70 24.54
CA LEU A 29 5.84 -73.02 24.57
C LEU A 29 4.49 -73.01 25.31
N TRP A 30 4.31 -72.14 26.30
CA TRP A 30 3.05 -72.00 27.04
C TRP A 30 1.92 -71.47 26.15
N ASN A 31 2.18 -70.40 25.41
CA ASN A 31 1.22 -69.80 24.48
C ASN A 31 0.93 -70.75 23.31
N LEU A 32 1.95 -71.43 22.79
CA LEU A 32 1.78 -72.40 21.71
C LEU A 32 0.96 -73.62 22.16
N ALA A 33 1.20 -74.13 23.37
CA ALA A 33 0.38 -75.21 23.94
C ALA A 33 -1.07 -74.76 24.15
N GLY A 34 -1.28 -73.55 24.69
CA GLY A 34 -2.62 -73.01 24.88
C GLY A 34 -3.37 -72.78 23.56
N ALA A 35 -2.67 -72.39 22.49
CA ALA A 35 -3.28 -72.08 21.19
C ALA A 35 -3.53 -73.31 20.32
N HIS A 36 -2.69 -74.35 20.43
CA HIS A 36 -2.74 -75.52 19.54
C HIS A 36 -3.22 -76.80 20.22
N LEU A 37 -3.11 -76.91 21.54
CA LEU A 37 -3.50 -78.08 22.31
C LEU A 37 -4.66 -77.79 23.30
N ASP A 38 -5.22 -76.57 23.25
CA ASP A 38 -6.27 -76.04 24.15
C ASP A 38 -5.96 -76.15 25.66
N ASP A 39 -4.73 -76.49 26.04
CA ASP A 39 -4.24 -76.46 27.42
C ASP A 39 -2.77 -76.04 27.45
N ALA A 40 -2.54 -74.84 27.98
CA ALA A 40 -1.21 -74.27 28.10
C ALA A 40 -0.26 -75.11 28.97
N LYS A 41 -0.77 -75.95 29.87
CA LYS A 41 0.02 -76.86 30.71
C LYS A 41 0.69 -77.98 29.89
N LEU A 42 0.24 -78.21 28.65
CA LEU A 42 0.83 -79.21 27.75
C LEU A 42 2.12 -78.76 27.08
N TRP A 43 2.65 -77.57 27.44
CA TRP A 43 3.94 -77.10 26.97
C TRP A 43 5.09 -78.09 27.24
N GLU A 44 4.99 -78.89 28.31
CA GLU A 44 5.96 -79.93 28.64
C GLU A 44 5.97 -81.07 27.61
N GLN A 45 4.83 -81.35 26.99
CA GLN A 45 4.73 -82.35 25.93
C GLN A 45 5.45 -81.86 24.68
N ILE A 46 5.25 -80.61 24.28
CA ILE A 46 5.99 -79.96 23.19
C ILE A 46 7.50 -80.00 23.49
N TYR A 47 7.91 -79.71 24.72
CA TYR A 47 9.31 -79.79 25.13
C TYR A 47 9.91 -81.20 25.01
N LYS A 48 9.15 -82.24 25.37
CA LYS A 48 9.58 -83.65 25.26
C LYS A 48 9.69 -84.11 23.81
N ASP A 49 8.73 -83.71 22.98
CA ASP A 49 8.64 -84.13 21.57
C ASP A 49 9.66 -83.42 20.67
N ASN A 50 10.36 -82.42 21.19
CA ASN A 50 11.36 -81.64 20.47
C ASN A 50 12.74 -81.71 21.16
N PRO A 51 13.56 -82.76 20.91
CA PRO A 51 14.82 -83.00 21.61
C PRO A 51 15.84 -81.85 21.54
N PHE A 52 15.83 -81.06 20.46
CA PHE A 52 16.71 -79.90 20.31
C PHE A 52 16.45 -78.80 21.36
N LEU A 53 15.26 -78.74 21.96
CA LEU A 53 14.97 -77.83 23.07
C LEU A 53 15.65 -78.24 24.37
N GLN A 54 16.13 -79.49 24.45
CA GLN A 54 16.80 -80.05 25.63
C GLN A 54 18.31 -79.84 25.61
N GLU A 55 18.85 -79.19 24.57
CA GLU A 55 20.27 -78.83 24.49
C GLU A 55 20.69 -77.94 25.68
N PRO A 56 21.95 -78.08 26.17
CA PRO A 56 22.46 -77.26 27.26
C PRO A 56 22.31 -75.75 26.96
N GLY A 57 21.82 -74.99 27.94
CA GLY A 57 21.63 -73.54 27.79
C GLY A 57 20.33 -73.13 27.09
N ARG A 58 19.36 -74.03 26.91
CA ARG A 58 18.00 -73.66 26.45
C ARG A 58 16.96 -73.67 27.56
N ARG A 59 17.18 -74.40 28.65
CA ARG A 59 16.29 -74.45 29.81
C ARG A 59 16.88 -73.70 30.99
N PHE A 60 16.08 -72.83 31.59
CA PHE A 60 16.45 -72.01 32.74
C PHE A 60 15.34 -72.05 33.79
N GLN A 61 15.69 -71.86 35.06
CA GLN A 61 14.72 -71.71 36.14
C GLN A 61 15.01 -70.42 36.89
N LYS A 62 13.98 -69.59 37.05
CA LYS A 62 14.06 -68.35 37.84
C LYS A 62 12.75 -68.18 38.59
N GLU A 63 12.82 -67.94 39.90
CA GLU A 63 11.66 -67.67 40.76
C GLU A 63 10.57 -68.76 40.68
N GLY A 64 10.97 -70.02 40.53
CA GLY A 64 10.04 -71.16 40.41
C GLY A 64 9.43 -71.36 39.01
N ILE A 65 9.68 -70.46 38.06
CA ILE A 65 9.22 -70.55 36.67
C ILE A 65 10.31 -71.19 35.80
N VAL A 66 9.93 -72.16 34.96
CA VAL A 66 10.80 -72.79 33.97
C VAL A 66 10.68 -72.06 32.65
N TYR A 67 11.81 -71.56 32.13
CA TYR A 67 11.91 -70.93 30.82
C TYR A 67 12.59 -71.88 29.85
N VAL A 68 12.00 -72.05 28.67
CA VAL A 68 12.62 -72.76 27.54
C VAL A 68 12.79 -71.79 26.39
N MET A 69 14.02 -71.64 25.92
CA MET A 69 14.37 -70.76 24.81
C MET A 69 14.00 -71.41 23.47
N VAL A 70 13.01 -70.83 22.81
CA VAL A 70 12.66 -71.09 21.41
C VAL A 70 13.07 -69.90 20.56
N ARG A 71 13.65 -70.14 19.38
CA ARG A 71 14.10 -69.08 18.47
C ARG A 71 13.16 -68.98 17.26
N PRO A 72 12.89 -67.76 16.75
CA PRO A 72 12.12 -67.60 15.52
C PRO A 72 12.75 -68.38 14.36
N GLY A 73 11.91 -69.09 13.60
CA GLY A 73 12.33 -69.95 12.50
C GLY A 73 12.62 -71.41 12.90
N GLU A 74 12.66 -71.74 14.20
CA GLU A 74 12.75 -73.13 14.66
C GLU A 74 11.46 -73.89 14.37
N LYS A 75 11.59 -75.18 14.04
CA LYS A 75 10.49 -76.07 13.68
C LYS A 75 10.10 -76.93 14.88
N LEU A 76 8.85 -76.83 15.33
CA LEU A 76 8.30 -77.61 16.44
C LEU A 76 7.36 -78.70 15.93
N TYR A 77 7.51 -79.90 16.48
CA TYR A 77 6.67 -81.06 16.21
C TYR A 77 5.67 -81.31 17.35
N GLY A 78 4.57 -82.02 17.04
CA GLY A 78 3.64 -82.54 18.05
C GLY A 78 2.54 -81.58 18.50
N LEU A 79 2.36 -80.45 17.81
CA LEU A 79 1.34 -79.45 18.14
C LEU A 79 -0.10 -79.84 17.72
N GLU A 80 -0.29 -80.87 16.90
CA GLU A 80 -1.63 -81.38 16.53
C GLU A 80 -2.03 -82.67 17.28
N LYS A 81 -1.26 -83.07 18.30
CA LYS A 81 -1.39 -84.40 18.92
C LYS A 81 -2.30 -84.50 20.14
N ILE A 82 -3.42 -83.78 20.23
CA ILE A 82 -4.54 -84.16 21.11
C ILE A 82 -5.87 -83.77 20.46
N GLY A 83 -6.74 -84.76 20.27
CA GLY A 83 -7.93 -84.69 19.44
C GLY A 83 -8.98 -83.67 19.86
N ILE A 84 -9.27 -82.75 18.94
CA ILE A 84 -10.63 -82.35 18.65
C ILE A 84 -10.95 -82.95 17.29
N THR A 85 -11.89 -83.90 17.25
CA THR A 85 -12.58 -84.30 16.03
C THR A 85 -13.39 -83.11 15.55
N ALA A 86 -12.72 -82.09 15.01
CA ALA A 86 -13.36 -81.14 14.13
C ALA A 86 -13.50 -81.88 12.81
N THR A 87 -14.64 -82.55 12.64
CA THR A 87 -15.15 -82.86 11.30
C THR A 87 -14.91 -81.60 10.48
N MET A 88 -13.98 -81.65 9.52
CA MET A 88 -13.80 -80.53 8.61
C MET A 88 -15.12 -80.37 7.86
N THR A 89 -15.99 -79.50 8.36
CA THR A 89 -17.00 -78.87 7.53
C THR A 89 -16.21 -78.17 6.44
N PRO A 90 -16.43 -78.50 5.16
CA PRO A 90 -15.81 -77.75 4.07
C PRO A 90 -16.05 -76.27 4.34
N ILE A 91 -15.03 -75.43 4.15
CA ILE A 91 -15.09 -73.98 4.38
C ILE A 91 -16.36 -73.36 3.76
N GLU A 92 -16.84 -73.92 2.64
CA GLU A 92 -18.11 -73.61 1.99
C GLU A 92 -19.35 -73.65 2.91
N GLN A 93 -19.43 -74.54 3.91
CA GLN A 93 -20.60 -74.69 4.80
C GLN A 93 -20.58 -73.76 6.02
N LEU A 94 -19.42 -73.22 6.42
CA LEU A 94 -19.28 -72.19 7.44
C LEU A 94 -19.31 -70.77 6.84
N ARG A 95 -19.42 -70.66 5.51
CA ARG A 95 -19.67 -69.40 4.81
C ARG A 95 -21.11 -68.99 5.10
N LEU A 96 -21.32 -68.30 6.22
CA LEU A 96 -22.45 -67.36 6.34
C LEU A 96 -22.54 -66.61 5.02
N PRO A 97 -23.73 -66.39 4.42
CA PRO A 97 -23.81 -65.51 3.26
C PRO A 97 -23.18 -64.21 3.71
N GLN A 98 -21.95 -63.95 3.25
CA GLN A 98 -21.31 -62.67 3.49
C GLN A 98 -22.32 -61.71 2.90
N PRO A 99 -22.93 -60.80 3.69
CA PRO A 99 -23.64 -59.71 3.06
C PRO A 99 -22.60 -59.13 2.12
N GLU A 100 -22.86 -59.17 0.80
CA GLU A 100 -21.91 -58.73 -0.22
C GLU A 100 -21.23 -57.51 0.35
N ALA A 101 -19.93 -57.61 0.64
CA ALA A 101 -19.22 -56.51 1.25
C ALA A 101 -19.35 -55.39 0.24
N LYS A 102 -20.30 -54.46 0.47
CA LYS A 102 -20.48 -53.31 -0.38
C LYS A 102 -19.21 -52.52 -0.16
N ILE A 103 -18.26 -52.70 -1.07
CA ILE A 103 -17.03 -51.93 -1.10
C ILE A 103 -17.51 -50.52 -1.43
N TYR A 104 -17.73 -49.73 -0.39
CA TYR A 104 -17.94 -48.31 -0.55
C TYR A 104 -16.59 -47.75 -0.97
N HIS A 105 -16.42 -47.55 -2.28
CA HIS A 105 -15.40 -46.64 -2.75
C HIS A 105 -15.76 -45.28 -2.16
N VAL A 106 -15.07 -44.89 -1.09
CA VAL A 106 -15.09 -43.51 -0.63
C VAL A 106 -14.48 -42.72 -1.78
N ALA A 107 -15.35 -42.10 -2.58
CA ALA A 107 -14.93 -41.28 -3.69
C ALA A 107 -14.05 -40.16 -3.10
N THR A 108 -12.75 -40.32 -3.24
CA THR A 108 -11.80 -39.29 -2.84
C THR A 108 -11.91 -38.20 -3.89
N THR A 109 -12.51 -37.07 -3.49
CA THR A 109 -12.66 -35.93 -4.39
C THR A 109 -11.26 -35.51 -4.84
N PRO A 110 -10.94 -35.61 -6.14
CA PRO A 110 -9.58 -35.38 -6.59
C PRO A 110 -9.21 -33.91 -6.32
N ALA A 111 -7.99 -33.68 -5.82
CA ALA A 111 -7.56 -32.38 -5.27
C ALA A 111 -7.75 -31.21 -6.25
N TRP A 112 -7.75 -31.47 -7.56
CA TRP A 112 -7.98 -30.44 -8.58
C TRP A 112 -9.36 -29.79 -8.51
N VAL A 113 -10.35 -30.46 -7.92
CA VAL A 113 -11.70 -29.92 -7.70
C VAL A 113 -11.66 -28.71 -6.75
N TRP A 114 -10.65 -28.62 -5.87
CA TRP A 114 -10.47 -27.51 -4.95
C TRP A 114 -9.62 -26.36 -5.52
N TRP A 115 -8.86 -26.57 -6.60
CA TRP A 115 -8.11 -25.48 -7.26
C TRP A 115 -8.97 -24.30 -7.71
N PRO A 116 -10.14 -24.47 -8.36
CA PRO A 116 -10.98 -23.34 -8.74
C PRO A 116 -11.49 -22.58 -7.50
N LEU A 117 -11.81 -23.29 -6.41
CA LEU A 117 -12.22 -22.65 -5.16
C LEU A 117 -11.07 -21.86 -4.52
N ALA A 118 -9.88 -22.45 -4.44
CA ALA A 118 -8.69 -21.79 -3.92
C ALA A 118 -8.31 -20.56 -4.76
N LEU A 119 -8.40 -20.67 -6.09
CA LEU A 119 -8.18 -19.55 -7.01
C LEU A 119 -9.23 -18.45 -6.81
N ALA A 120 -10.50 -18.81 -6.69
CA ALA A 120 -11.57 -17.84 -6.42
C ALA A 120 -11.34 -17.09 -5.10
N ILE A 121 -10.97 -17.79 -4.03
CA ILE A 121 -10.64 -17.17 -2.74
C ILE A 121 -9.43 -16.24 -2.88
N ALA A 122 -8.37 -16.68 -3.57
CA ALA A 122 -7.19 -15.86 -3.82
C ALA A 122 -7.52 -14.57 -4.61
N LEU A 123 -8.38 -14.67 -5.63
CA LEU A 123 -8.85 -13.52 -6.40
C LEU A 123 -9.69 -12.55 -5.55
N ILE A 124 -10.56 -13.08 -4.67
CA ILE A 124 -11.35 -12.26 -3.75
C ILE A 124 -10.42 -11.50 -2.77
N ILE A 125 -9.42 -12.18 -2.20
CA ILE A 125 -8.44 -11.56 -1.31
C ILE A 125 -7.65 -10.49 -2.06
N ALA A 126 -7.18 -10.79 -3.28
CA ALA A 126 -6.44 -9.83 -4.10
C ALA A 126 -7.31 -8.59 -4.43
N ALA A 127 -8.56 -8.79 -4.84
CA ALA A 127 -9.51 -7.72 -5.11
C ALA A 127 -9.76 -6.86 -3.86
N TRP A 128 -9.91 -7.50 -2.69
CA TRP A 128 -10.09 -6.79 -1.42
C TRP A 128 -8.85 -5.98 -1.04
N LEU A 129 -7.64 -6.52 -1.21
CA LEU A 129 -6.39 -5.80 -0.94
C LEU A 129 -6.23 -4.59 -1.87
N ILE A 130 -6.55 -4.74 -3.16
CA ILE A 130 -6.54 -3.65 -4.13
C ILE A 130 -7.57 -2.58 -3.74
N TYR A 131 -8.80 -2.98 -3.44
CA TYR A 131 -9.86 -2.06 -3.01
C TYR A 131 -9.44 -1.28 -1.74
N ARG A 132 -8.93 -2.00 -0.73
CA ARG A 132 -8.43 -1.41 0.52
C ARG A 132 -7.26 -0.46 0.28
N MET A 133 -6.38 -0.76 -0.67
CA MET A 133 -5.28 0.11 -1.04
C MET A 133 -5.78 1.41 -1.70
N LEU A 134 -6.75 1.31 -2.62
CA LEU A 134 -7.24 2.45 -3.41
C LEU A 134 -8.11 3.40 -2.59
N THR A 135 -8.87 2.90 -1.61
CA THR A 135 -9.86 3.67 -0.85
C THR A 135 -9.31 4.40 0.38
N ARG A 136 -8.00 4.32 0.64
CA ARG A 136 -7.39 5.14 1.69
C ARG A 136 -7.45 6.61 1.29
N ASP A 137 -7.79 7.45 2.27
CA ASP A 137 -7.84 8.90 2.10
C ASP A 137 -6.57 9.43 1.40
N PRO A 138 -6.71 10.06 0.23
CA PRO A 138 -5.56 10.50 -0.54
C PRO A 138 -4.77 11.62 0.17
N VAL A 139 -5.40 12.41 1.03
CA VAL A 139 -4.81 13.53 1.79
C VAL A 139 -4.04 13.02 3.01
N ASN A 140 -4.64 12.11 3.78
CA ASN A 140 -4.09 11.68 5.08
C ASN A 140 -3.28 10.38 5.03
N SER A 141 -3.23 9.68 3.90
CA SER A 141 -2.56 8.38 3.82
C SER A 141 -1.04 8.43 3.76
N ARG A 142 -0.45 9.60 3.43
CA ARG A 142 1.00 9.79 3.22
C ARG A 142 1.40 11.28 3.36
N PRO A 143 2.71 11.58 3.47
CA PRO A 143 3.19 12.96 3.64
C PRO A 143 2.72 13.91 2.53
N ALA A 144 2.19 15.06 2.96
CA ALA A 144 1.73 16.14 2.08
C ALA A 144 2.92 16.92 1.49
N MET A 145 2.82 17.29 0.22
CA MET A 145 3.77 18.22 -0.43
C MET A 145 3.67 19.64 0.11
N VAL A 146 2.47 20.04 0.51
CA VAL A 146 2.21 21.32 1.19
C VAL A 146 1.52 21.02 2.52
N PRO A 147 2.25 21.03 3.65
CA PRO A 147 1.66 20.86 4.97
C PRO A 147 0.58 21.92 5.22
N GLY A 148 -0.58 21.50 5.72
CA GLY A 148 -1.74 22.40 5.90
C GLY A 148 -2.57 22.65 4.63
N GLY A 149 -2.16 22.11 3.50
CA GLY A 149 -2.88 22.21 2.23
C GLY A 149 -2.59 23.51 1.46
N VAL A 150 -3.36 23.70 0.39
CA VAL A 150 -3.21 24.79 -0.57
C VAL A 150 -4.46 25.67 -0.54
N THR A 151 -4.23 26.97 -0.46
CA THR A 151 -5.26 28.02 -0.44
C THR A 151 -5.27 28.79 -1.76
N GLU A 152 -6.32 29.59 -2.03
CA GLU A 152 -6.38 30.41 -3.25
C GLU A 152 -5.16 31.33 -3.44
N ALA A 153 -4.60 31.85 -2.34
CA ALA A 153 -3.42 32.71 -2.34
C ALA A 153 -2.13 31.95 -2.68
N THR A 154 -2.05 30.66 -2.34
CA THR A 154 -0.85 29.83 -2.53
C THR A 154 -0.95 28.88 -3.74
N ALA A 155 -2.14 28.76 -4.33
CA ALA A 155 -2.43 27.81 -5.40
C ALA A 155 -1.60 28.04 -6.66
N THR A 156 -1.36 29.29 -7.06
CA THR A 156 -0.51 29.61 -8.22
C THR A 156 0.87 29.01 -8.07
N THR A 157 1.55 29.34 -6.97
CA THR A 157 2.91 28.84 -6.69
C THR A 157 2.91 27.32 -6.56
N ALA A 158 1.92 26.74 -5.88
CA ALA A 158 1.82 25.29 -5.73
C ALA A 158 1.67 24.55 -7.09
N ILE A 159 0.84 25.07 -8.00
CA ILE A 159 0.67 24.53 -9.35
C ILE A 159 1.94 24.69 -10.19
N GLN A 160 2.62 25.82 -10.09
CA GLN A 160 3.91 26.02 -10.78
C GLN A 160 4.96 25.00 -10.31
N ARG A 161 4.96 24.65 -9.02
CA ARG A 161 5.82 23.58 -8.48
C ARG A 161 5.40 22.20 -9.02
N VAL A 162 4.09 21.94 -9.18
CA VAL A 162 3.59 20.73 -9.85
C VAL A 162 4.12 20.66 -11.29
N ALA A 163 4.05 21.78 -12.03
CA ALA A 163 4.55 21.89 -13.40
C ALA A 163 6.06 21.63 -13.48
N ALA A 164 6.86 22.21 -12.59
CA ALA A 164 8.29 21.93 -12.49
C ALA A 164 8.56 20.44 -12.29
N ARG A 165 7.90 19.81 -11.32
CA ARG A 165 8.08 18.37 -11.12
C ARG A 165 7.48 17.51 -12.25
N THR A 166 6.66 18.08 -13.12
CA THR A 166 6.17 17.42 -14.33
C THR A 166 7.16 17.52 -15.48
N ALA A 167 7.86 18.64 -15.59
CA ALA A 167 8.99 18.85 -16.49
C ALA A 167 10.26 18.06 -16.10
N GLY A 168 10.24 17.32 -14.98
CA GLY A 168 11.33 16.42 -14.56
C GLY A 168 12.23 16.96 -13.46
N TYR A 169 11.97 18.16 -12.93
CA TYR A 169 12.72 18.68 -11.79
C TYR A 169 12.45 17.86 -10.52
N THR A 170 13.46 17.69 -9.67
CA THR A 170 13.29 17.07 -8.35
C THR A 170 12.39 17.92 -7.47
N GLN A 171 11.89 17.33 -6.38
CA GLN A 171 11.07 18.08 -5.42
C GLN A 171 11.81 19.28 -4.85
N GLU A 172 13.09 19.13 -4.51
CA GLU A 172 13.93 20.22 -4.01
C GLU A 172 14.15 21.31 -5.06
N GLN A 173 14.49 20.94 -6.29
CA GLN A 173 14.64 21.89 -7.39
C GLN A 173 13.35 22.65 -7.68
N SER A 174 12.19 21.98 -7.56
CA SER A 174 10.89 22.62 -7.78
C SER A 174 10.59 23.74 -6.80
N LEU A 175 11.27 23.82 -5.66
CA LEU A 175 11.11 24.92 -4.68
C LEU A 175 11.86 26.19 -5.08
N GLY A 176 12.84 26.10 -5.99
CA GLY A 176 13.61 27.24 -6.48
C GLY A 176 12.74 28.20 -7.30
N GLN A 177 12.72 29.47 -6.92
CA GLN A 177 11.90 30.51 -7.57
C GLN A 177 12.15 30.61 -9.07
N ASN A 178 13.41 30.60 -9.47
CA ASN A 178 13.83 30.67 -10.88
C ASN A 178 13.36 29.46 -11.71
N VAL A 179 12.99 28.35 -11.07
CA VAL A 179 12.53 27.13 -11.75
C VAL A 179 11.03 27.18 -11.94
N TYR A 180 10.25 27.32 -10.87
CA TYR A 180 8.80 27.20 -10.97
C TYR A 180 8.16 28.42 -11.67
N GLN A 181 8.81 29.59 -11.67
CA GLN A 181 8.30 30.77 -12.38
C GLN A 181 8.42 30.67 -13.91
N GLN A 182 9.12 29.65 -14.44
CA GLN A 182 9.19 29.39 -15.88
C GLN A 182 7.88 28.84 -16.46
N PHE A 183 6.94 28.43 -15.59
CA PHE A 183 5.66 27.85 -16.00
C PHE A 183 4.55 28.90 -15.87
N THR A 184 3.86 29.15 -16.98
CA THR A 184 2.81 30.16 -17.04
C THR A 184 1.44 29.50 -16.88
N ILE A 185 0.69 29.88 -15.84
CA ILE A 185 -0.68 29.41 -15.65
C ILE A 185 -1.61 30.22 -16.56
N ILE A 186 -2.20 29.56 -17.55
CA ILE A 186 -3.18 30.15 -18.47
C ILE A 186 -4.53 30.27 -17.78
N ARG A 187 -4.96 29.18 -17.13
CA ARG A 187 -6.24 29.10 -16.43
C ARG A 187 -6.08 28.21 -15.21
N ARG A 188 -6.72 28.59 -14.10
CA ARG A 188 -6.85 27.77 -12.89
C ARG A 188 -8.31 27.70 -12.49
N THR A 189 -8.75 26.51 -12.10
CA THR A 189 -10.12 26.24 -11.67
C THR A 189 -10.09 25.38 -10.41
N ALA A 190 -10.69 25.88 -9.33
CA ALA A 190 -10.98 25.08 -8.15
C ALA A 190 -12.17 24.17 -8.43
N GLY A 191 -12.17 22.97 -7.87
CA GLY A 191 -13.27 22.04 -8.06
C GLY A 191 -13.11 20.73 -7.32
N ARG A 192 -13.88 19.75 -7.79
CA ARG A 192 -13.93 18.40 -7.24
C ARG A 192 -13.52 17.39 -8.28
N ILE A 193 -12.84 16.34 -7.82
CA ILE A 193 -12.26 15.34 -8.69
C ILE A 193 -12.67 13.93 -8.27
N TRP A 194 -12.89 13.07 -9.27
CA TRP A 194 -13.26 11.68 -9.12
C TRP A 194 -12.40 10.80 -10.02
N GLY A 195 -12.34 9.53 -9.66
CA GLY A 195 -11.70 8.49 -10.46
C GLY A 195 -10.43 7.97 -9.84
N ASN A 196 -9.87 6.95 -10.46
CA ASN A 196 -8.59 6.40 -10.05
C ASN A 196 -7.46 7.24 -10.64
N MET A 197 -6.66 7.89 -9.78
CA MET A 197 -5.52 8.70 -10.19
C MET A 197 -4.26 8.29 -9.43
N THR A 198 -3.10 8.53 -10.04
CA THR A 198 -1.83 8.40 -9.34
C THR A 198 -1.56 9.66 -8.55
N VAL A 199 -1.40 9.52 -7.23
CA VAL A 199 -1.05 10.61 -6.32
C VAL A 199 0.45 10.53 -6.04
N ARG A 200 1.19 11.61 -6.33
CA ARG A 200 2.60 11.74 -5.94
C ARG A 200 2.69 12.47 -4.61
N TYR A 201 3.40 11.85 -3.66
CA TYR A 201 3.56 12.35 -2.29
C TYR A 201 4.95 12.95 -2.08
N ALA A 202 5.13 13.66 -0.96
CA ALA A 202 6.40 14.31 -0.61
C ALA A 202 7.53 13.32 -0.26
N ASP A 203 7.21 12.04 -0.02
CA ASP A 203 8.19 10.96 0.14
C ASP A 203 8.70 10.41 -1.21
N GLY A 204 8.34 11.06 -2.32
CA GLY A 204 8.67 10.67 -3.69
C GLY A 204 7.83 9.50 -4.22
N ARG A 205 6.97 8.88 -3.40
CA ARG A 205 6.18 7.74 -3.83
C ARG A 205 4.98 8.20 -4.66
N SER A 206 4.73 7.47 -5.75
CA SER A 206 3.54 7.63 -6.59
C SER A 206 2.64 6.43 -6.37
N VAL A 207 1.40 6.66 -5.94
CA VAL A 207 0.49 5.58 -5.53
C VAL A 207 -0.89 5.80 -6.12
N PRO A 208 -1.52 4.77 -6.71
CA PRO A 208 -2.90 4.90 -7.16
C PRO A 208 -3.84 5.08 -5.96
N ARG A 209 -4.75 6.04 -6.09
CA ARG A 209 -5.83 6.33 -5.16
C ARG A 209 -7.13 6.50 -5.91
N ARG A 210 -8.21 6.06 -5.29
CA ARG A 210 -9.56 6.37 -5.74
C ARG A 210 -9.95 7.72 -5.14
N LEU A 211 -10.20 8.69 -6.01
CA LEU A 211 -10.72 10.00 -5.65
C LEU A 211 -12.25 9.96 -5.70
N ASN A 212 -12.90 10.55 -4.70
CA ASN A 212 -14.34 10.57 -4.55
C ASN A 212 -14.82 11.93 -4.06
N SER A 213 -15.02 12.87 -4.98
CA SER A 213 -15.44 14.24 -4.67
C SER A 213 -14.38 15.03 -3.88
N ASP A 214 -13.11 14.65 -4.05
CA ASP A 214 -11.98 15.29 -3.38
C ASP A 214 -11.75 16.69 -3.94
N ARG A 215 -11.41 17.63 -3.06
CA ARG A 215 -11.10 19.01 -3.47
C ARG A 215 -9.77 19.05 -4.21
N ALA A 216 -9.78 19.60 -5.42
CA ALA A 216 -8.60 19.71 -6.27
C ALA A 216 -8.57 21.05 -7.02
N TYR A 217 -7.40 21.38 -7.55
CA TYR A 217 -7.24 22.37 -8.59
C TYR A 217 -7.00 21.66 -9.93
N GLN A 218 -7.64 22.17 -10.98
CA GLN A 218 -7.27 21.94 -12.38
C GLN A 218 -6.60 23.21 -12.89
N ALA A 219 -5.50 23.07 -13.62
CA ALA A 219 -4.83 24.21 -14.23
C ALA A 219 -4.30 23.89 -15.61
N GLU A 220 -4.55 24.79 -16.55
CA GLU A 220 -3.93 24.79 -17.86
C GLU A 220 -2.62 25.58 -17.78
N VAL A 221 -1.50 24.90 -18.05
CA VAL A 221 -0.15 25.44 -17.82
C VAL A 221 0.65 25.36 -19.12
N ARG A 222 1.28 26.47 -19.50
CA ARG A 222 2.25 26.54 -20.59
C ARG A 222 3.65 26.28 -20.06
N PHE A 223 4.33 25.32 -20.67
CA PHE A 223 5.70 24.92 -20.37
C PHE A 223 6.71 25.75 -21.16
N SER A 224 7.98 25.68 -20.74
CA SER A 224 9.07 26.48 -21.30
C SER A 224 9.40 26.16 -22.76
N ASP A 225 9.08 24.96 -23.23
CA ASP A 225 9.17 24.52 -24.62
C ASP A 225 7.96 24.92 -25.48
N GLY A 226 6.99 25.63 -24.87
CA GLY A 226 5.82 26.18 -25.55
C GLY A 226 4.58 25.29 -25.57
N HIS A 227 4.66 24.02 -25.15
CA HIS A 227 3.46 23.18 -25.08
C HIS A 227 2.58 23.55 -23.89
N THR A 228 1.30 23.18 -23.96
CA THR A 228 0.34 23.38 -22.88
C THR A 228 -0.14 22.03 -22.37
N GLU A 229 -0.15 21.86 -21.05
CA GLU A 229 -0.68 20.66 -20.39
C GLU A 229 -1.69 21.04 -19.31
N THR A 230 -2.69 20.17 -19.08
CA THR A 230 -3.62 20.30 -17.96
C THR A 230 -3.11 19.52 -16.76
N LEU A 231 -2.82 20.22 -15.67
CA LEU A 231 -2.33 19.66 -14.41
C LEU A 231 -3.44 19.62 -13.36
N TYR A 232 -3.33 18.65 -12.45
CA TYR A 232 -4.26 18.45 -11.35
C TYR A 232 -3.49 18.33 -10.03
N MET A 233 -4.05 18.89 -8.96
CA MET A 233 -3.43 18.88 -7.63
C MET A 233 -4.49 18.85 -6.53
N LEU A 234 -4.29 18.06 -5.47
CA LEU A 234 -5.19 18.04 -4.31
C LEU A 234 -5.05 19.33 -3.48
N GLN A 235 -6.18 19.93 -3.10
CA GLN A 235 -6.17 21.12 -2.23
C GLN A 235 -5.70 20.79 -0.82
N GLY A 236 -6.14 19.65 -0.25
CA GLY A 236 -5.86 19.33 1.16
C GLY A 236 -4.39 19.06 1.50
N CYS A 237 -3.54 18.76 0.50
CA CYS A 237 -2.14 18.36 0.72
C CYS A 237 -1.15 18.86 -0.34
N GLY A 238 -1.63 19.53 -1.39
CA GLY A 238 -0.79 19.99 -2.51
C GLY A 238 -0.15 18.87 -3.33
N ASN A 239 -0.61 17.62 -3.16
CA ASN A 239 -0.06 16.47 -3.85
C ASN A 239 -0.49 16.44 -5.32
N ASP A 240 0.44 16.02 -6.16
CA ASP A 240 0.24 16.01 -7.61
C ASP A 240 -0.67 14.85 -7.99
N LEU A 241 -1.59 15.12 -8.92
CA LEU A 241 -2.49 14.14 -9.48
C LEU A 241 -2.15 13.90 -10.94
N ARG A 242 -1.89 12.63 -11.28
CA ARG A 242 -1.66 12.19 -12.65
C ARG A 242 -2.73 11.21 -13.08
N TYR A 243 -3.40 11.56 -14.18
CA TYR A 243 -4.28 10.63 -14.88
C TYR A 243 -3.46 9.77 -15.86
N GLY A 244 -3.87 8.52 -16.05
CA GLY A 244 -3.21 7.58 -16.97
C GLY A 244 -2.37 6.51 -16.27
N GLY A 245 -1.38 5.98 -16.99
CA GLY A 245 -0.56 4.86 -16.52
C GLY A 245 -1.38 3.63 -16.13
N ILE A 246 -1.03 2.98 -15.01
CA ILE A 246 -1.77 1.82 -14.48
C ILE A 246 -3.15 2.20 -13.92
N SER A 247 -3.35 3.46 -13.51
CA SER A 247 -4.61 3.91 -12.88
C SER A 247 -5.82 3.78 -13.80
N ARG A 248 -5.63 3.83 -15.13
CA ARG A 248 -6.69 3.66 -16.12
C ARG A 248 -7.26 2.23 -16.21
N TYR A 249 -6.48 1.24 -15.76
CA TYR A 249 -6.86 -0.18 -15.81
C TYR A 249 -7.38 -0.69 -14.46
N LEU A 250 -7.37 0.16 -13.43
CA LEU A 250 -7.88 -0.21 -12.11
C LEU A 250 -9.40 -0.09 -12.07
N PRO A 251 -10.11 -1.06 -11.48
CA PRO A 251 -11.57 -0.99 -11.35
C PRO A 251 -11.98 0.21 -10.50
N GLY A 252 -12.97 0.98 -10.97
CA GLY A 252 -13.43 2.16 -10.26
C GLY A 252 -14.22 3.14 -11.14
N PRO A 253 -14.64 4.29 -10.56
CA PRO A 253 -15.31 5.33 -11.33
C PRO A 253 -14.38 5.94 -12.38
N GLU A 254 -14.95 6.39 -13.48
CA GLU A 254 -14.22 7.12 -14.49
C GLU A 254 -13.66 8.45 -13.94
N PHE A 255 -12.58 8.90 -14.56
CA PHE A 255 -12.00 10.18 -14.25
C PHE A 255 -12.98 11.31 -14.61
N ARG A 256 -13.22 12.20 -13.66
CA ARG A 256 -14.05 13.38 -13.85
C ARG A 256 -13.54 14.52 -12.99
N PHE A 257 -13.60 15.74 -13.54
CA PHE A 257 -13.40 16.97 -12.79
C PHE A 257 -14.64 17.86 -12.97
N GLU A 258 -15.16 18.39 -11.86
CA GLU A 258 -16.25 19.36 -11.86
C GLU A 258 -15.75 20.64 -11.19
N ALA A 259 -15.83 21.77 -11.91
CA ALA A 259 -15.49 23.07 -11.36
C ALA A 259 -16.43 23.43 -10.20
N ASP A 260 -15.90 24.04 -9.15
CA ASP A 260 -16.73 24.65 -8.12
C ASP A 260 -17.57 25.76 -8.78
N PRO A 261 -18.84 25.93 -8.36
CA PRO A 261 -19.66 27.02 -8.88
C PRO A 261 -18.92 28.34 -8.63
N ALA A 262 -18.88 29.20 -9.66
CA ALA A 262 -18.31 30.53 -9.52
C ALA A 262 -18.92 31.19 -8.28
N PRO A 263 -18.12 31.88 -7.45
CA PRO A 263 -18.67 32.66 -6.35
C PRO A 263 -19.76 33.54 -6.94
N VAL A 264 -21.01 33.34 -6.51
CA VAL A 264 -22.10 34.22 -6.90
C VAL A 264 -21.62 35.60 -6.46
N ALA A 265 -21.42 36.51 -7.43
CA ALA A 265 -21.14 37.89 -7.11
C ALA A 265 -22.28 38.33 -6.20
N VAL A 266 -22.00 38.48 -4.90
CA VAL A 266 -22.94 39.10 -3.99
C VAL A 266 -23.17 40.46 -4.64
N PRO A 267 -24.41 40.77 -5.10
CA PRO A 267 -24.67 42.08 -5.69
C PRO A 267 -24.14 43.09 -4.68
N ALA A 268 -23.25 43.97 -5.14
CA ALA A 268 -22.67 44.99 -4.31
C ALA A 268 -23.82 45.61 -3.52
N GLN A 269 -23.80 45.44 -2.19
CA GLN A 269 -24.78 46.16 -1.38
C GLN A 269 -24.65 47.61 -1.81
N PRO A 270 -25.76 48.30 -2.14
CA PRO A 270 -25.69 49.69 -2.55
C PRO A 270 -24.87 50.40 -1.48
N VAL A 271 -23.72 50.94 -1.88
CA VAL A 271 -22.91 51.78 -1.01
C VAL A 271 -23.89 52.82 -0.49
N PRO A 272 -24.14 52.89 0.83
CA PRO A 272 -25.05 53.90 1.35
C PRO A 272 -24.54 55.25 0.85
N GLU A 273 -25.40 55.97 0.16
CA GLU A 273 -25.13 57.30 -0.35
C GLU A 273 -24.47 58.10 0.79
N PRO A 274 -23.28 58.66 0.57
CA PRO A 274 -22.59 59.39 1.64
C PRO A 274 -23.54 60.46 2.14
N ALA A 275 -23.84 60.42 3.44
CA ALA A 275 -24.69 61.41 4.08
C ALA A 275 -24.22 62.81 3.67
N PRO A 276 -25.13 63.73 3.31
CA PRO A 276 -24.75 65.08 2.91
C PRO A 276 -23.84 65.66 3.98
N ALA A 277 -22.65 66.10 3.55
CA ALA A 277 -21.69 66.72 4.45
C ALA A 277 -22.38 67.85 5.21
N PRO A 278 -22.22 67.96 6.55
CA PRO A 278 -22.75 69.09 7.28
C PRO A 278 -22.21 70.38 6.66
N VAL A 279 -23.12 71.27 6.29
CA VAL A 279 -22.81 72.59 5.74
C VAL A 279 -21.88 73.28 6.74
N ALA A 280 -20.64 73.54 6.32
CA ALA A 280 -19.68 74.28 7.13
C ALA A 280 -20.27 75.66 7.47
N PRO A 281 -20.21 76.12 8.72
CA PRO A 281 -20.62 77.47 9.06
C PRO A 281 -19.71 78.49 8.35
N VAL A 282 -20.35 79.55 7.86
CA VAL A 282 -19.74 80.70 7.17
C VAL A 282 -18.54 81.23 7.98
N PRO A 283 -17.37 81.47 7.35
CA PRO A 283 -16.21 82.01 8.06
C PRO A 283 -16.49 83.46 8.49
N ALA A 284 -16.37 83.73 9.79
CA ALA A 284 -16.30 85.07 10.37
C ALA A 284 -14.96 85.75 10.02
N PRO A 285 -14.88 87.10 10.03
CA PRO A 285 -13.80 87.83 9.39
C PRO A 285 -12.46 87.65 10.10
N VAL A 286 -11.41 87.60 9.29
CA VAL A 286 -10.00 87.44 9.68
C VAL A 286 -9.61 88.49 10.72
N ALA A 287 -9.30 88.03 11.92
CA ALA A 287 -8.53 88.77 12.90
C ALA A 287 -7.07 88.30 12.83
N GLU A 288 -6.20 89.29 12.72
CA GLU A 288 -4.75 89.28 12.56
C GLU A 288 -4.02 88.21 13.40
N ALA A 289 -3.19 87.41 12.74
CA ALA A 289 -2.39 86.38 13.40
C ALA A 289 -1.26 87.01 14.22
N PRO A 290 -1.11 86.69 15.53
CA PRO A 290 0.12 87.00 16.24
C PRO A 290 1.24 86.03 15.84
N ALA A 291 2.45 86.60 15.80
CA ALA A 291 3.69 85.99 15.32
C ALA A 291 4.00 84.60 15.94
N PRO A 292 4.66 83.70 15.19
CA PRO A 292 5.09 82.42 15.72
C PRO A 292 6.26 82.62 16.70
N VAL A 293 6.02 82.26 17.96
CA VAL A 293 7.10 82.05 18.94
C VAL A 293 7.67 80.66 18.74
N SER A 294 8.96 80.63 18.47
CA SER A 294 9.85 79.50 18.24
C SER A 294 9.82 78.44 19.35
N GLY A 295 9.65 77.19 18.94
CA GLY A 295 10.14 76.01 19.67
C GLY A 295 10.99 75.18 18.71
N GLU A 296 12.27 75.04 19.02
CA GLU A 296 13.32 74.40 18.22
C GLU A 296 12.94 73.03 17.64
N PHE A 297 13.05 72.89 16.33
CA PHE A 297 13.65 71.69 15.75
C PHE A 297 14.97 72.10 15.08
N VAL A 298 16.03 71.48 15.55
CA VAL A 298 17.41 71.68 15.10
C VAL A 298 17.49 71.41 13.60
N ARG A 299 17.62 72.49 12.83
CA ARG A 299 18.15 72.46 11.46
C ARG A 299 19.62 72.10 11.53
N THR A 300 20.00 70.97 10.95
CA THR A 300 21.25 70.95 10.18
C THR A 300 20.87 71.35 8.75
N LYS A 301 21.38 72.53 8.38
CA LYS A 301 21.52 73.16 7.04
C LYS A 301 21.67 72.13 5.91
N ASP A 302 21.06 72.22 4.73
CA ASP A 302 20.45 73.33 3.99
C ASP A 302 19.35 72.77 3.05
N THR A 303 18.30 73.54 2.81
CA THR A 303 17.49 73.39 1.58
C THR A 303 17.71 74.63 0.75
N PRO A 304 18.28 74.52 -0.46
CA PRO A 304 17.98 75.41 -1.55
C PRO A 304 16.95 74.76 -2.46
N THR A 305 15.81 75.45 -2.59
CA THR A 305 14.98 75.39 -3.79
C THR A 305 15.82 75.80 -4.99
N THR A 306 16.20 74.88 -5.88
CA THR A 306 16.52 75.09 -7.31
C THR A 306 16.64 73.71 -7.95
N LEU A 307 16.13 73.52 -9.16
CA LEU A 307 16.38 72.32 -9.98
C LEU A 307 17.89 72.01 -10.01
N GLN A 308 18.32 70.84 -9.54
CA GLN A 308 19.71 70.37 -9.64
C GLN A 308 19.88 68.84 -9.44
N PRO A 309 20.95 68.26 -10.02
CA PRO A 309 21.07 66.88 -10.50
C PRO A 309 21.71 65.91 -9.48
N ASP A 310 21.03 65.64 -8.38
CA ASP A 310 21.62 64.87 -7.30
C ASP A 310 20.58 63.98 -6.61
N GLY A 311 20.37 62.79 -7.19
CA GLY A 311 20.20 61.47 -6.56
C GLY A 311 19.31 61.24 -5.32
N VAL A 312 18.54 62.22 -4.84
CA VAL A 312 17.78 62.10 -3.59
C VAL A 312 16.33 61.65 -3.86
N ILE A 313 16.03 60.42 -3.45
CA ILE A 313 14.69 59.81 -3.49
C ILE A 313 13.83 60.40 -2.38
N THR A 314 12.68 60.97 -2.72
CA THR A 314 11.72 61.51 -1.75
C THR A 314 10.55 60.54 -1.51
N PHE A 315 10.20 60.31 -0.24
CA PHE A 315 9.08 59.46 0.18
C PHE A 315 7.98 60.31 0.81
N GLU A 316 6.77 60.27 0.24
CA GLU A 316 5.58 60.88 0.85
C GLU A 316 4.63 59.77 1.35
N PHE A 317 4.38 59.76 2.67
CA PHE A 317 3.42 58.85 3.30
C PHE A 317 2.09 59.57 3.52
N LYS A 318 1.08 59.26 2.71
CA LYS A 318 -0.29 59.73 2.95
C LYS A 318 -1.07 58.69 3.73
N ARG A 319 -1.45 59.06 4.96
CA ARG A 319 -2.36 58.25 5.79
C ARG A 319 -3.73 58.26 5.14
N SER A 320 -4.19 57.10 4.68
CA SER A 320 -5.53 56.98 4.10
C SER A 320 -6.55 56.83 5.22
N ASN A 321 -7.27 57.89 5.54
CA ASN A 321 -8.50 57.75 6.32
C ASN A 321 -9.53 57.05 5.42
N ASN A 322 -10.21 56.03 5.94
CA ASN A 322 -11.32 55.25 5.32
C ASN A 322 -10.97 53.83 4.83
N GLY A 323 -9.99 53.14 5.43
CA GLY A 323 -9.83 51.68 5.28
C GLY A 323 -9.27 51.20 3.94
N GLN A 324 -8.74 52.11 3.11
CA GLN A 324 -7.94 51.78 1.93
C GLN A 324 -6.44 51.70 2.28
N PRO A 325 -5.64 50.90 1.54
CA PRO A 325 -4.21 50.75 1.81
C PRO A 325 -3.47 52.10 1.75
N ASN A 326 -2.49 52.29 2.64
CA ASN A 326 -1.64 53.48 2.62
C ASN A 326 -0.90 53.56 1.29
N MET A 327 -0.99 54.71 0.62
CA MET A 327 -0.25 54.97 -0.61
C MET A 327 1.09 55.62 -0.29
N VAL A 328 2.16 55.05 -0.84
CA VAL A 328 3.49 55.66 -0.86
C VAL A 328 3.73 56.22 -2.25
N ARG A 329 3.99 57.54 -2.34
CA ARG A 329 4.39 58.17 -3.59
C ARG A 329 5.90 58.36 -3.58
N LEU A 330 6.53 57.90 -4.66
CA LEU A 330 7.97 58.01 -4.93
C LEU A 330 8.16 58.93 -6.14
N GLN A 331 9.09 59.87 -6.06
CA GLN A 331 9.47 60.77 -7.15
C GLN A 331 11.00 60.84 -7.26
N GLY A 332 11.50 60.97 -8.49
CA GLY A 332 12.94 61.08 -8.77
C GLY A 332 13.68 59.76 -9.02
N ILE A 333 12.99 58.69 -9.41
CA ILE A 333 13.62 57.41 -9.78
C ILE A 333 13.52 57.22 -11.30
N GLU A 334 14.66 57.31 -11.99
CA GLU A 334 14.84 56.76 -13.34
C GLU A 334 15.48 55.38 -13.20
N ALA A 335 14.69 54.32 -13.40
CA ALA A 335 15.15 52.94 -13.25
C ALA A 335 14.61 52.06 -14.38
N GLU A 336 15.47 51.20 -14.93
CA GLU A 336 15.08 50.17 -15.90
C GLU A 336 14.25 49.06 -15.25
N GLU A 337 14.55 48.76 -13.98
CA GLU A 337 13.93 47.67 -13.25
C GLU A 337 13.57 48.11 -11.83
N PHE A 338 12.32 47.88 -11.46
CA PHE A 338 11.75 48.27 -10.17
C PHE A 338 11.03 47.09 -9.54
N THR A 339 11.41 46.72 -8.32
CA THR A 339 10.78 45.64 -7.56
C THR A 339 10.34 46.12 -6.18
N PHE A 340 9.06 45.93 -5.90
CA PHE A 340 8.44 46.19 -4.60
C PHE A 340 8.00 44.86 -3.98
N SER A 341 8.43 44.60 -2.74
CA SER A 341 8.08 43.36 -2.04
C SER A 341 7.69 43.65 -0.59
N VAL A 342 6.61 43.01 -0.14
CA VAL A 342 6.11 43.11 1.23
C VAL A 342 6.28 41.74 1.89
N GLY A 343 7.11 41.69 2.92
CA GLY A 343 7.40 40.48 3.69
C GLY A 343 7.03 40.62 5.17
N PRO A 344 7.13 39.53 5.94
CA PRO A 344 6.85 39.53 7.39
C PRO A 344 7.77 40.48 8.18
N ASP A 345 8.95 40.79 7.65
CA ASP A 345 9.97 41.64 8.30
C ASP A 345 9.91 43.11 7.83
N GLY A 346 8.96 43.47 6.97
CA GLY A 346 8.77 44.84 6.48
C GLY A 346 8.67 44.94 4.95
N THR A 347 8.60 46.17 4.47
CA THR A 347 8.51 46.49 3.03
C THR A 347 9.91 46.74 2.47
N THR A 348 10.29 45.99 1.43
CA THR A 348 11.60 46.10 0.77
C THR A 348 11.41 46.65 -0.64
N LEU A 349 12.12 47.74 -0.93
CA LEU A 349 12.20 48.40 -2.24
C LEU A 349 13.56 48.11 -2.88
N ARG A 350 13.58 47.65 -4.14
CA ARG A 350 14.81 47.48 -4.93
C ARG A 350 14.63 48.13 -6.30
N TYR A 351 15.64 48.85 -6.77
CA TYR A 351 15.69 49.45 -8.10
C TYR A 351 17.08 49.29 -8.71
N ARG A 352 17.16 49.30 -10.04
CA ARG A 352 18.41 49.34 -10.82
C ARG A 352 18.52 50.70 -11.53
N GLU A 353 19.56 51.46 -11.22
CA GLU A 353 19.86 52.74 -11.88
C GLU A 353 20.34 52.52 -13.31
N VAL A 354 20.05 53.47 -14.18
CA VAL A 354 20.57 53.53 -15.55
C VAL A 354 21.99 54.09 -15.50
N GLU A 355 23.01 53.31 -15.84
CA GLU A 355 24.36 53.84 -16.02
C GLU A 355 24.41 54.63 -17.35
N GLU A 356 24.54 55.95 -17.29
CA GLU A 356 24.88 56.75 -18.47
C GLU A 356 26.29 56.37 -18.94
N GLU A 357 26.39 55.69 -20.09
CA GLU A 357 27.64 55.48 -20.80
C GLU A 357 28.29 56.83 -21.12
N GLN A 358 29.36 57.18 -20.40
CA GLN A 358 30.22 58.28 -20.80
C GLN A 358 30.88 57.94 -22.15
N SER A 359 30.39 58.55 -23.22
CA SER A 359 31.04 58.52 -24.53
C SER A 359 32.41 59.19 -24.44
N VAL A 360 33.47 58.41 -24.29
CA VAL A 360 34.84 58.90 -24.49
C VAL A 360 35.02 59.15 -25.98
N GLY A 361 34.87 60.41 -26.38
CA GLY A 361 35.17 60.88 -27.72
C GLY A 361 36.66 60.70 -28.03
N ALA A 362 36.98 59.78 -28.92
CA ALA A 362 38.27 59.73 -29.59
C ALA A 362 38.30 60.83 -30.67
N SER A 363 38.99 61.93 -30.37
CA SER A 363 39.37 62.95 -31.34
C SER A 363 40.89 63.03 -31.41
N LYS A 364 41.39 62.85 -32.65
CA LYS A 364 42.76 62.93 -33.20
C LYS A 364 43.67 61.71 -33.06
#